data_AF-A0A843FZM3-F1
#
_entry.id   AF-A0A843FZM3-F1
#
_cell.length_a   1.000
_cell.length_b   1.000
_cell.length_c   1.000
_cell.angle_alpha   90.00
_cell.angle_beta   90.00
_cell.angle_gamma   90.00
#
_symmetry.space_group_name_H-M   'P 1'
#
loop_
_entity.id
_entity.type
_entity.pdbx_description
1 polymer ?
#
loop_
_entity_poly.entity_id
_entity_poly.type
_entity_poly.pdbx_seq_one_letter_code
_entity_poly.pdbx_strand_id
1 'polypeptide(L)' 'NCEPIKLDAAVAVIMGGLSMKSTGIPVADALKVISKYDCKRVGVCFMGFLEKEGWADALDLDLLIDATISPVRVLKKQD' A
#
# COMPACT_ATOMS: atom_id res chain seq x y z
N ASN A 1 5.31 -28.67 -5.78
CA ASN A 1 6.49 -27.87 -6.08
C ASN A 1 6.01 -26.47 -6.44
N CYS A 2 5.96 -25.55 -5.48
CA CYS A 2 5.54 -24.16 -5.73
C CYS A 2 6.81 -23.32 -5.72
N GLU A 3 7.51 -23.29 -6.84
CA GLU A 3 8.69 -22.44 -6.97
C GLU A 3 8.21 -21.00 -7.13
N PRO A 4 8.77 -20.04 -6.37
CA PRO A 4 8.37 -18.66 -6.46
C PRO A 4 8.66 -18.14 -7.87
N ILE A 5 7.60 -17.75 -8.59
CA ILE A 5 7.74 -17.14 -9.91
C ILE A 5 8.51 -15.84 -9.72
N LYS A 6 9.69 -15.76 -10.37
CA LYS A 6 10.48 -14.54 -10.38
C LYS A 6 9.74 -13.52 -11.25
N LEU A 7 9.02 -12.61 -10.58
CA LEU A 7 8.21 -11.60 -11.23
C LEU A 7 9.10 -10.39 -11.56
N ASP A 8 9.32 -10.13 -12.84
CA ASP A 8 9.92 -8.89 -13.30
C ASP A 8 8.82 -7.82 -13.44
N ALA A 9 8.42 -7.28 -12.30
CA ALA A 9 7.37 -6.27 -12.25
C ALA A 9 7.97 -4.91 -12.62
N ALA A 10 7.33 -4.18 -13.54
CA ALA A 10 7.74 -2.79 -13.82
C ALA A 10 7.33 -1.82 -12.68
N VAL A 11 6.28 -2.18 -11.92
CA VAL A 11 5.69 -1.34 -10.87
C VAL A 11 5.22 -2.20 -9.69
N ALA A 12 5.60 -1.82 -8.47
CA ALA A 12 5.03 -2.32 -7.23
C ALA A 12 4.00 -1.33 -6.69
N VAL A 13 2.76 -1.79 -6.51
CA VAL A 13 1.67 -0.97 -5.95
C VAL A 13 1.44 -1.31 -4.49
N ILE A 14 1.62 -0.33 -3.61
CA ILE A 14 1.39 -0.45 -2.17
C ILE A 14 0.02 0.11 -1.85
N MET A 15 -0.89 -0.78 -1.46
CA MET A 15 -2.25 -0.41 -1.07
C MET A 15 -2.27 0.16 0.34
N GLY A 16 -2.91 1.31 0.54
CA GLY A 16 -2.95 2.03 1.82
C GLY A 16 -3.63 1.29 2.97
N GLY A 17 -4.38 0.22 2.69
CA GLY A 17 -4.88 -0.66 3.74
C GLY A 17 -3.76 -1.31 4.58
N LEU A 18 -2.56 -1.48 4.02
CA LEU A 18 -1.41 -2.02 4.75
C LEU A 18 -0.92 -1.10 5.86
N SER A 19 -1.02 0.22 5.68
CA SER A 19 -0.49 1.21 6.65
C SER A 19 -1.39 1.41 7.87
N MET A 20 -2.59 0.83 7.89
CA MET A 20 -3.52 0.97 9.02
C MET A 20 -2.97 0.25 10.25
N LYS A 21 -2.91 0.93 11.40
CA LYS A 21 -2.45 0.36 12.68
C LYS A 21 -3.13 -0.97 13.06
N SER A 22 -4.36 -1.18 12.62
CA SER A 22 -5.12 -2.42 12.84
C SER A 22 -4.50 -3.65 12.19
N THR A 23 -3.66 -3.50 11.15
CA THR A 23 -2.96 -4.64 10.51
C THR A 23 -1.78 -5.12 11.34
N GLY A 24 -1.21 -4.26 12.19
CA GLY A 24 -0.01 -4.56 12.98
C GLY A 24 1.26 -4.77 12.15
N ILE A 25 1.24 -4.43 10.86
CA ILE A 25 2.38 -4.66 9.96
C ILE A 25 3.40 -3.52 10.12
N PRO A 26 4.67 -3.81 10.45
CA PRO A 26 5.72 -2.81 10.44
C PRO A 26 6.05 -2.36 9.01
N VAL A 27 6.29 -1.06 8.81
CA VAL A 27 6.73 -0.52 7.52
C VAL A 27 8.02 -1.16 7.01
N ALA A 28 8.91 -1.56 7.93
CA ALA A 28 10.15 -2.26 7.61
C ALA A 28 9.92 -3.61 6.92
N ASP A 29 8.83 -4.31 7.25
CA ASP A 29 8.51 -5.59 6.62
C ASP A 29 7.94 -5.39 5.22
N ALA A 30 7.14 -4.34 5.01
CA ALA A 30 6.71 -3.93 3.66
C ALA A 30 7.92 -3.56 2.80
N LEU A 31 8.86 -2.77 3.33
CA LEU A 31 10.09 -2.40 2.64
C LEU A 31 10.92 -3.63 2.25
N LYS A 32 11.11 -4.61 3.16
CA LYS A 32 11.83 -5.86 2.86
C LYS A 32 11.21 -6.64 1.70
N VAL A 33 9.89 -6.57 1.50
CA VAL A 33 9.22 -7.25 0.39
C VAL A 33 9.43 -6.47 -0.90
N ILE A 34 9.26 -5.15 -0.87
CA ILE A 34 9.36 -4.29 -2.05
C ILE A 34 10.80 -4.22 -2.56
N SER A 35 11.80 -4.17 -1.67
CA SER A 35 13.23 -4.14 -2.03
C SER A 35 13.72 -5.41 -2.73
N LYS A 36 12.92 -6.47 -2.84
CA LYS A 36 13.24 -7.66 -3.65
C LYS A 36 13.02 -7.42 -5.14
N TYR A 37 12.34 -6.35 -5.51
CA TYR A 37 11.97 -6.01 -6.88
C TYR A 37 12.63 -4.68 -7.27
N ASP A 38 13.33 -4.67 -8.39
CA ASP A 38 13.92 -3.45 -8.96
C ASP A 38 12.89 -2.77 -9.86
N CYS A 39 11.94 -2.06 -9.25
CA CYS A 39 10.78 -1.53 -9.94
C CYS A 39 10.27 -0.22 -9.31
N LYS A 40 9.45 0.52 -10.05
CA LYS A 40 8.86 1.77 -9.54
C LYS A 40 7.89 1.48 -8.41
N ARG A 41 7.94 2.27 -7.34
CA ARG A 41 7.10 2.12 -6.16
C ARG A 41 5.97 3.13 -6.18
N VAL A 42 4.74 2.65 -6.20
CA VAL A 42 3.54 3.48 -6.26
C VAL A 42 2.68 3.22 -5.03
N GLY A 43 2.43 4.24 -4.23
CA GLY A 43 1.45 4.17 -3.14
C GLY A 43 0.06 4.54 -3.64
N VAL A 44 -0.95 3.74 -3.29
CA VAL A 44 -2.36 4.06 -3.54
C VAL A 44 -3.10 4.06 -2.21
N CYS A 45 -3.52 5.22 -1.73
CA CYS A 45 -4.25 5.35 -0.47
C CYS A 45 -5.49 6.23 -0.60
N PHE A 46 -6.25 6.26 0.48
CA PHE A 46 -7.41 7.11 0.62
C PHE A 46 -7.28 7.96 1.88
N MET A 47 -7.80 9.19 1.86
CA MET A 47 -7.86 10.10 3.02
C MET A 47 -6.50 10.44 3.66
N GLY A 48 -5.40 10.39 2.89
CA GLY A 48 -4.05 10.72 3.32
C GLY A 48 -3.45 9.73 4.32
N PHE A 49 -3.92 8.48 4.36
CA PHE A 49 -3.47 7.49 5.34
C PHE A 49 -1.99 7.10 5.21
N LEU A 50 -1.44 7.11 3.98
CA LEU A 50 -0.04 6.71 3.78
C LEU A 50 0.93 7.78 4.31
N GLU A 51 0.60 9.06 4.13
CA GLU A 51 1.39 10.18 4.63
C GLU A 51 1.25 10.32 6.15
N LYS A 52 0.03 10.23 6.68
CA LYS A 52 -0.24 10.35 8.12
C LYS A 52 0.49 9.31 8.97
N GLU A 53 0.65 8.11 8.44
CA GLU A 53 1.35 7.02 9.13
C GLU A 53 2.86 6.99 8.82
N GLY A 54 3.39 7.94 8.03
CA GLY A 54 4.81 8.05 7.70
C GLY A 54 5.32 6.98 6.73
N TRP A 55 4.42 6.31 6.02
CA TRP A 55 4.77 5.25 5.07
C TRP A 55 5.23 5.80 3.73
N ALA A 56 4.73 6.97 3.32
CA ALA A 56 5.11 7.59 2.05
C ALA A 56 6.63 7.84 1.98
N ASP A 57 7.20 8.45 3.04
CA ASP A 57 8.64 8.72 3.12
C ASP A 57 9.46 7.44 3.38
N ALA A 58 8.97 6.57 4.25
CA ALA A 58 9.69 5.35 4.65
C ALA A 58 9.82 4.32 3.51
N LEU A 59 8.90 4.32 2.55
CA LEU A 59 8.92 3.43 1.39
C LEU A 59 9.60 4.03 0.15
N ASP A 60 9.97 5.32 0.20
CA ASP A 60 10.63 6.02 -0.91
C ASP A 60 9.84 5.82 -2.22
N LEU A 61 8.60 6.31 -2.20
CA LEU A 61 7.65 6.14 -3.30
C LEU A 61 7.95 7.10 -4.45
N ASP A 62 8.00 6.58 -5.67
CA ASP A 62 8.10 7.40 -6.89
C ASP A 62 6.79 8.17 -7.17
N LEU A 63 5.66 7.62 -6.75
CA LEU A 63 4.34 8.20 -6.96
C LEU A 63 3.41 7.83 -5.80
N LEU A 64 2.66 8.81 -5.31
CA LEU A 64 1.57 8.61 -4.36
C LEU A 64 0.25 9.08 -4.98
N ILE A 65 -0.71 8.16 -5.06
CA ILE A 65 -2.10 8.45 -5.45
C ILE A 65 -2.92 8.43 -4.17
N ASP A 66 -3.30 9.61 -3.68
CA ASP A 66 -4.26 9.74 -2.57
C ASP A 66 -5.63 10.18 -3.09
N ALA A 67 -6.66 9.42 -2.75
CA ALA A 67 -8.03 9.70 -3.15
C ALA A 67 -8.90 10.10 -1.95
N THR A 68 -9.62 11.21 -2.09
CA THR A 68 -10.60 11.67 -1.09
C THR A 68 -11.97 11.08 -1.44
N ILE A 69 -12.43 10.11 -0.65
CA ILE A 69 -13.78 9.56 -0.76
C ILE A 69 -14.79 10.51 -0.09
N SER A 70 -15.42 11.35 -0.90
CA SER A 70 -16.58 12.18 -0.52
C SER A 70 -17.44 12.44 -1.76
N PRO A 71 -18.74 12.05 -1.79
CA PRO A 71 -19.55 11.43 -0.73
C PRO A 71 -19.34 9.90 -0.60
N VAL A 72 -19.71 9.33 0.55
CA VAL A 72 -19.76 7.87 0.78
C VAL A 72 -21.19 7.36 0.78
N ARG A 73 -21.43 6.20 0.15
CA ARG A 73 -22.71 5.48 0.23
C ARG A 73 -22.58 4.34 1.23
N VAL A 74 -23.30 4.43 2.35
CA VAL A 74 -23.33 3.38 3.38
C VAL A 74 -24.57 2.51 3.19
N LEU A 75 -24.37 1.21 2.97
CA LEU A 75 -25.44 0.22 2.91
C LEU A 75 -25.32 -0.68 4.14
N LYS A 76 -26.38 -0.77 4.95
CA LYS A 76 -26.48 -1.80 5.99
C LYS A 76 -27.08 -3.05 5.36
N LYS A 77 -26.43 -4.20 5.56
CA LYS A 77 -27.06 -5.50 5.29
C LYS A 77 -28.18 -5.67 6.32
N GLN A 78 -29.42 -5.87 5.86
CA GLN A 78 -30.49 -6.31 6.74
C GLN A 78 -30.28 -7.81 6.99
N ASP A 79 -30.22 -8.18 8.28
CA ASP A 79 -30.22 -9.57 8.75
C ASP A 79 -31.62 -10.19 8.57
#